data_AF-A0A2E4DA17-F1
#
_entry.id   AF-A0A2E4DA17-F1
#
_cell.length_a   1.000
_cell.length_b   1.000
_cell.length_c   1.000
_cell.angle_alpha   90.00
_cell.angle_beta   90.00
_cell.angle_gamma   90.00
#
_symmetry.space_group_name_H-M   'P 1'
#
loop_
_entity.id
_entity.type
_entity.pdbx_description
1 polymer ?
#
loop_
_entity_poly.entity_id
_entity_poly.type
_entity_poly.pdbx_seq_one_letter_code
_entity_poly.pdbx_strand_id
1 'polypeptide(L)'
;MDTSLIQSLFNFLTDNIFPIIYLFAIVEIFLIINIFFLMKKHESVLLDVSDNLLKGFKDAPDKDSGQNVHERIEAALDYIYHKISHNPELKSDFVRNANSISQRPYYSRHYKLEIYASIMSTLVQIFPLLGILGTILAIAQTAFQGGGQIDVSSLSNAFVLAMDTTILGIGLSVIFMLIESTFQPKIERVINESSDYKQIVSKIHLN
;
A
#
# COMPACT_ATOMS: atom_id res chain seq x y z
N MET A 1 17.57 0.06 -35.74
CA MET A 1 16.73 -0.71 -34.80
C MET A 1 16.14 -1.86 -35.57
N ASP A 2 16.42 -3.09 -35.14
CA ASP A 2 15.99 -4.29 -35.87
C ASP A 2 14.47 -4.38 -35.89
N THR A 3 13.89 -4.22 -37.07
CA THR A 3 12.45 -4.31 -37.33
C THR A 3 11.85 -5.64 -36.85
N SER A 4 12.68 -6.70 -36.80
CA SER A 4 12.30 -8.02 -36.27
C SER A 4 11.98 -8.03 -34.77
N LEU A 5 12.72 -7.27 -33.96
CA LEU A 5 12.49 -7.21 -32.50
C LEU A 5 11.19 -6.50 -32.17
N ILE A 6 10.92 -5.39 -32.84
CA ILE A 6 9.69 -4.60 -32.64
C ILE A 6 8.47 -5.44 -33.05
N GLN A 7 8.55 -6.15 -34.17
CA GLN A 7 7.46 -7.00 -34.64
C GLN A 7 7.23 -8.22 -33.73
N SER A 8 8.32 -8.83 -33.24
CA SER A 8 8.23 -9.92 -32.25
C SER A 8 7.59 -9.45 -30.95
N LEU A 9 7.95 -8.26 -30.46
CA LEU A 9 7.36 -7.67 -29.26
C LEU A 9 5.89 -7.32 -29.47
N PHE A 10 5.54 -6.73 -30.62
CA PHE A 10 4.16 -6.40 -30.98
C PHE A 10 3.26 -7.63 -30.99
N ASN A 11 3.69 -8.71 -31.66
CA ASN A 11 2.95 -9.96 -31.70
C ASN A 11 2.80 -10.56 -30.30
N PHE A 12 3.89 -10.60 -29.53
CA PHE A 12 3.86 -11.09 -28.15
C PHE A 12 2.85 -10.32 -27.28
N LEU A 13 2.87 -8.98 -27.32
CA LEU A 13 1.95 -8.16 -26.54
C LEU A 13 0.50 -8.36 -26.97
N THR A 14 0.25 -8.47 -28.28
CA THR A 14 -1.10 -8.65 -28.83
C THR A 14 -1.69 -9.99 -28.39
N ASP A 15 -0.91 -11.06 -28.53
CA ASP A 15 -1.35 -12.42 -28.20
C ASP A 15 -1.51 -12.65 -26.68
N ASN A 16 -0.81 -11.84 -25.87
CA ASN A 16 -0.76 -12.03 -24.41
C ASN A 16 -1.38 -10.88 -23.61
N ILE A 17 -2.13 -9.96 -24.23
CA ILE A 17 -2.64 -8.77 -23.52
C ILE A 17 -3.53 -9.13 -22.32
N PHE A 18 -4.42 -10.12 -22.45
CA PHE A 18 -5.26 -10.59 -21.35
C PHE A 18 -4.44 -11.23 -20.22
N PRO A 19 -3.57 -12.22 -20.48
CA PRO A 19 -2.63 -12.73 -19.47
C PRO A 19 -1.82 -11.64 -18.77
N ILE A 20 -1.34 -10.63 -19.51
CA ILE A 20 -0.60 -9.50 -18.94
C ILE A 20 -1.49 -8.73 -17.96
N ILE A 21 -2.72 -8.38 -18.35
CA ILE A 21 -3.66 -7.68 -17.45
C ILE A 21 -3.94 -8.52 -16.19
N TYR A 22 -4.19 -9.82 -16.33
CA TYR A 22 -4.42 -10.70 -15.18
C TYR A 22 -3.18 -10.86 -14.28
N LEU A 23 -1.99 -10.89 -14.86
CA LEU A 23 -0.74 -10.92 -14.09
C LEU A 23 -0.61 -9.67 -13.21
N PHE A 24 -0.87 -8.49 -13.78
CA PHE A 24 -0.88 -7.25 -13.02
C PHE A 24 -1.94 -7.28 -11.91
N ALA A 25 -3.13 -7.83 -12.16
CA ALA A 25 -4.17 -7.99 -11.15
C ALA A 25 -3.74 -8.91 -10.00
N ILE A 26 -3.04 -10.01 -10.29
CA ILE A 26 -2.49 -10.92 -9.28
C ILE A 26 -1.43 -10.20 -8.43
N VAL A 27 -0.52 -9.45 -9.06
CA VAL A 27 0.49 -8.66 -8.37
C VAL A 27 -0.16 -7.62 -7.46
N GLU A 28 -1.20 -6.95 -7.95
CA GLU A 28 -1.95 -5.95 -7.17
C GLU A 28 -2.63 -6.56 -5.94
N ILE A 29 -3.32 -7.69 -6.11
CA ILE A 29 -3.91 -8.45 -5.00
C ILE A 29 -2.84 -8.86 -3.98
N PHE A 30 -1.68 -9.33 -4.45
CA PHE A 30 -0.56 -9.67 -3.58
C PHE A 30 -0.07 -8.45 -2.80
N LEU A 31 0.05 -7.27 -3.43
CA LEU A 31 0.45 -6.04 -2.74
C LEU A 31 -0.56 -5.63 -1.67
N ILE A 32 -1.85 -5.64 -1.99
CA ILE A 32 -2.93 -5.32 -1.03
C ILE A 32 -2.84 -6.22 0.21
N ILE A 33 -2.66 -7.52 -0.01
CA ILE A 33 -2.51 -8.50 1.09
C ILE A 33 -1.25 -8.21 1.91
N ASN A 34 -0.12 -7.93 1.28
CA ASN A 34 1.13 -7.63 1.98
C ASN A 34 1.02 -6.34 2.81
N ILE A 35 0.43 -5.29 2.25
CA ILE A 35 0.18 -4.02 2.94
C ILE A 35 -0.72 -4.27 4.15
N PHE A 36 -1.80 -5.04 3.98
CA PHE A 36 -2.69 -5.40 5.09
C PHE A 36 -1.94 -6.09 6.25
N PHE A 37 -1.11 -7.09 5.95
CA PHE A 37 -0.31 -7.77 6.97
C PHE A 37 0.75 -6.87 7.59
N LEU A 38 1.38 -6.01 6.79
CA LEU A 38 2.39 -5.07 7.27
C LEU A 38 1.78 -4.06 8.24
N MET A 39 0.60 -3.52 7.91
CA MET A 39 -0.17 -2.62 8.79
C MET A 39 -0.54 -3.32 10.11
N LYS A 40 -1.15 -4.51 10.06
CA LYS A 40 -1.53 -5.25 11.28
C LYS A 40 -0.32 -5.57 12.17
N LYS A 41 0.79 -5.96 11.55
CA LYS A 41 2.03 -6.21 12.29
C LYS A 41 2.57 -4.95 12.93
N HIS A 42 2.42 -3.80 12.27
CA HIS A 42 2.87 -2.52 12.79
C HIS A 42 2.00 -2.03 13.95
N GLU A 43 0.68 -2.09 13.81
CA GLU A 43 -0.29 -1.80 14.87
C GLU A 43 -0.03 -2.63 16.14
N SER A 44 0.12 -3.95 15.99
CA SER A 44 0.41 -4.84 17.13
C SER A 44 1.72 -4.48 17.83
N VAL A 45 2.70 -4.02 17.07
CA VAL A 45 4.01 -3.64 17.57
C VAL A 45 3.95 -2.29 18.29
N LEU A 46 3.19 -1.31 17.79
CA LEU A 46 2.94 -0.05 18.50
C LEU A 46 2.19 -0.26 19.82
N LEU A 47 1.21 -1.18 19.85
CA LEU A 47 0.50 -1.53 21.08
C LEU A 47 1.42 -2.15 22.14
N ASP A 48 2.26 -3.10 21.75
CA ASP A 48 3.24 -3.72 22.66
C ASP A 48 4.15 -2.65 23.28
N VAL A 49 4.54 -1.66 22.47
CA VAL A 49 5.45 -0.59 22.88
C VAL A 49 4.78 0.42 23.80
N SER A 50 3.55 0.81 23.47
CA SER A 50 2.69 1.61 24.35
C SER A 50 2.50 0.93 25.72
N ASP A 51 2.11 -0.34 25.72
CA ASP A 51 1.91 -1.14 26.94
C ASP A 51 3.21 -1.28 27.76
N ASN A 52 4.36 -1.45 27.11
CA ASN A 52 5.65 -1.55 27.79
C ASN A 52 6.12 -0.21 28.38
N LEU A 53 5.82 0.93 27.75
CA LEU A 53 6.13 2.25 28.33
C LEU A 53 5.36 2.51 29.62
N LEU A 54 4.09 2.09 29.67
CA LEU A 54 3.20 2.27 30.82
C LEU A 54 3.44 1.24 31.95
N LYS A 55 4.34 0.29 31.75
CA LYS A 55 4.61 -0.78 32.71
C LYS A 55 5.11 -0.21 34.04
N GLY A 56 4.43 -0.59 35.13
CA GLY A 56 4.74 -0.15 36.49
C GLY A 56 3.88 1.00 37.01
N PHE A 57 3.05 1.61 36.16
CA PHE A 57 2.11 2.65 36.55
C PHE A 57 0.71 2.04 36.75
N LYS A 58 0.19 2.08 37.99
CA LYS A 58 -1.10 1.48 38.35
C LYS A 58 -2.31 2.30 37.89
N ASP A 59 -2.09 3.58 37.65
CA ASP A 59 -3.06 4.57 37.18
C ASP A 59 -2.98 4.79 35.66
N ALA A 60 -2.32 3.89 34.93
CA ALA A 60 -2.29 3.90 33.47
C ALA A 60 -3.72 3.75 32.90
N PRO A 61 -4.00 4.31 31.70
CA PRO A 61 -5.30 4.18 31.04
C PRO A 61 -5.72 2.71 30.92
N ASP A 62 -6.99 2.43 31.21
CA ASP A 62 -7.50 1.06 31.18
C ASP A 62 -7.55 0.51 29.75
N LYS A 63 -7.36 -0.80 29.62
CA LYS A 63 -7.36 -1.49 28.32
C LYS A 63 -8.78 -1.89 27.97
N ASP A 64 -9.58 -0.92 27.56
CA ASP A 64 -10.93 -1.22 27.09
C ASP A 64 -10.87 -1.99 25.75
N SER A 65 -11.50 -3.16 25.74
CA SER A 65 -11.66 -4.02 24.56
C SER A 65 -12.42 -3.36 23.40
N GLY A 66 -13.18 -2.29 23.66
CA GLY A 66 -13.89 -1.52 22.63
C GLY A 66 -13.05 -0.43 21.95
N GLN A 67 -11.89 -0.07 22.52
CA GLN A 67 -11.07 1.01 21.98
C GLN A 67 -10.30 0.58 20.72
N ASN A 68 -10.27 1.49 19.76
CA ASN A 68 -9.37 1.37 18.61
C ASN A 68 -7.91 1.37 19.10
N VAL A 69 -7.04 0.61 18.43
CA VAL A 69 -5.58 0.61 18.61
C VAL A 69 -5.01 2.03 18.72
N HIS A 70 -5.48 2.94 17.88
CA HIS A 70 -5.07 4.34 17.92
C HIS A 70 -5.46 5.05 19.20
N GLU A 71 -6.72 4.93 19.64
CA GLU A 71 -7.20 5.59 20.86
C GLU A 71 -6.39 5.13 22.06
N ARG A 72 -5.98 3.86 22.08
CA ARG A 72 -5.09 3.31 23.11
C ARG A 72 -3.68 3.88 23.04
N ILE A 73 -3.13 4.10 21.85
CA ILE A 73 -1.82 4.71 21.67
C ILE A 73 -1.88 6.18 22.11
N GLU A 74 -2.87 6.93 21.66
CA GLU A 74 -3.06 8.35 22.01
C GLU A 74 -3.24 8.54 23.52
N ALA A 75 -4.12 7.75 24.15
CA ALA A 75 -4.33 7.79 25.59
C ALA A 75 -3.04 7.49 26.37
N ALA A 76 -2.22 6.56 25.90
CA ALA A 76 -0.93 6.26 26.51
C ALA A 76 0.07 7.41 26.38
N LEU A 77 0.13 8.04 25.21
CA LEU A 77 1.00 9.19 24.97
C LEU A 77 0.60 10.40 25.81
N ASP A 78 -0.69 10.71 25.85
CA ASP A 78 -1.25 11.79 26.68
C ASP A 78 -0.97 11.55 28.16
N TYR A 79 -1.13 10.32 28.62
CA TYR A 79 -0.81 9.92 29.97
C TYR A 79 0.66 10.16 30.30
N ILE A 80 1.59 9.74 29.43
CA ILE A 80 3.03 9.94 29.61
C ILE A 80 3.34 11.45 29.68
N TYR A 81 2.82 12.24 28.74
CA TYR A 81 3.06 13.67 28.68
C TYR A 81 2.55 14.39 29.93
N HIS A 82 1.32 14.11 30.33
CA HIS A 82 0.71 14.71 31.50
C HIS A 82 1.47 14.34 32.78
N LYS A 83 1.87 13.08 32.92
CA LYS A 83 2.54 12.56 34.12
C LYS A 83 3.96 13.10 34.27
N ILE A 84 4.73 13.20 33.18
CA ILE A 84 6.06 13.83 33.19
C ILE A 84 5.96 15.32 33.49
N SER A 85 4.95 16.01 32.93
CA SER A 85 4.77 17.46 33.14
C SER A 85 4.45 17.80 34.60
N HIS A 86 3.70 16.95 35.30
CA HIS A 86 3.34 17.16 36.70
C HIS A 86 4.37 16.60 37.68
N ASN A 87 5.07 15.52 37.33
CA ASN A 87 6.05 14.86 38.19
C ASN A 87 7.33 14.53 37.40
N PRO A 88 8.25 15.50 37.25
CA PRO A 88 9.46 15.33 36.44
C PRO A 88 10.35 14.16 36.87
N GLU A 89 10.30 13.76 38.15
CA GLU A 89 11.10 12.66 38.71
C GLU A 89 10.74 11.29 38.09
N LEU A 90 9.48 11.10 37.69
CA LEU A 90 8.98 9.87 37.06
C LEU A 90 9.49 9.68 35.63
N LYS A 91 10.12 10.71 35.06
CA LYS A 91 10.75 10.64 33.74
C LYS A 91 11.79 9.51 33.67
N SER A 92 12.55 9.31 34.75
CA SER A 92 13.58 8.26 34.82
C SER A 92 13.00 6.85 34.66
N ASP A 93 11.80 6.59 35.18
CA ASP A 93 11.09 5.32 35.02
C ASP A 93 10.61 5.12 33.58
N PHE A 94 10.07 6.17 32.94
CA PHE A 94 9.70 6.12 31.51
C PHE A 94 10.92 5.93 30.60
N VAL A 95 12.05 6.57 30.90
CA VAL A 95 13.33 6.38 30.19
C VAL A 95 13.82 4.94 30.35
N ARG A 96 13.74 4.36 31.55
CA ARG A 96 14.10 2.96 31.80
C ARG A 96 13.24 2.02 30.96
N ASN A 97 11.93 2.23 30.93
CA ASN A 97 11.01 1.46 30.11
C ASN A 97 11.32 1.63 28.61
N ALA A 98 11.57 2.86 28.14
CA ALA A 98 11.90 3.16 26.75
C ALA A 98 13.22 2.51 26.29
N ASN A 99 14.25 2.49 27.14
CA ASN A 99 15.53 1.85 26.85
C ASN A 99 15.39 0.33 26.62
N SER A 100 14.45 -0.33 27.30
CA SER A 100 14.15 -1.75 27.08
C SER A 100 13.45 -2.03 25.73
N ILE A 101 12.90 -0.98 25.09
CA ILE A 101 12.16 -1.04 23.84
C ILE A 101 13.03 -0.59 22.64
N SER A 102 13.95 0.34 22.87
CA SER A 102 14.83 1.02 21.89
C SER A 102 15.66 0.09 20.98
N GLN A 103 15.86 -1.18 21.35
CA GLN A 103 16.71 -2.13 20.61
C GLN A 103 16.05 -2.82 19.41
N ARG A 104 14.75 -2.64 19.14
CA ARG A 104 14.11 -3.27 17.96
C ARG A 104 14.11 -2.31 16.77
N PRO A 105 14.23 -2.80 15.52
CA PRO A 105 14.23 -1.97 14.31
C PRO A 105 12.82 -1.47 14.01
N TYR A 106 12.35 -0.51 14.81
CA TYR A 106 11.08 0.20 14.65
C TYR A 106 11.13 1.16 13.46
N TYR A 107 12.29 1.76 13.21
CA TYR A 107 12.41 2.97 12.42
C TYR A 107 12.53 2.74 10.90
N SER A 108 12.89 1.55 10.44
CA SER A 108 13.08 1.27 9.01
C SER A 108 11.84 0.69 8.31
N ARG A 109 10.70 0.60 9.02
CA ARG A 109 9.49 -0.06 8.49
C ARG A 109 8.52 0.89 7.78
N HIS A 110 8.49 2.16 8.15
CA HIS A 110 7.68 3.19 7.47
C HIS A 110 8.01 3.30 5.99
N TYR A 111 9.30 3.37 5.69
CA TYR A 111 9.78 3.46 4.32
C TYR A 111 9.29 2.32 3.43
N LYS A 112 9.19 1.10 3.98
CA LYS A 112 8.66 -0.05 3.23
C LYS A 112 7.16 0.13 2.97
N LEU A 113 6.38 0.47 3.99
CA LEU A 113 4.94 0.66 3.85
C LEU A 113 4.61 1.76 2.82
N GLU A 114 5.33 2.89 2.88
CA GLU A 114 5.20 4.01 1.94
C GLU A 114 5.56 3.61 0.50
N ILE A 115 6.67 2.89 0.30
CA ILE A 115 7.02 2.35 -1.02
C ILE A 115 5.94 1.41 -1.54
N TYR A 116 5.49 0.44 -0.74
CA TYR A 116 4.48 -0.52 -1.19
C TYR A 116 3.15 0.18 -1.53
N ALA A 117 2.74 1.17 -0.73
CA ALA A 117 1.55 1.97 -1.00
C ALA A 117 1.68 2.80 -2.29
N SER A 118 2.86 3.39 -2.54
CA SER A 118 3.14 4.13 -3.77
C SER A 118 3.12 3.23 -5.01
N ILE A 119 3.71 2.03 -4.93
CA ILE A 119 3.69 1.04 -6.01
C ILE A 119 2.26 0.59 -6.30
N MET A 120 1.49 0.25 -5.25
CA MET A 120 0.07 -0.11 -5.37
C MET A 120 -0.71 0.97 -6.14
N SER A 121 -0.62 2.22 -5.70
CA SER A 121 -1.28 3.36 -6.37
C SER A 121 -0.91 3.51 -7.84
N THR A 122 0.37 3.26 -8.17
CA THR A 122 0.86 3.32 -9.55
C THR A 122 0.29 2.17 -10.39
N LEU A 123 0.23 0.95 -9.86
CA LEU A 123 -0.32 -0.21 -10.56
C LEU A 123 -1.81 -0.05 -10.86
N VAL A 124 -2.59 0.51 -9.94
CA VAL A 124 -4.02 0.82 -10.15
C VAL A 124 -4.23 1.69 -11.39
N GLN A 125 -3.34 2.66 -11.62
CA GLN A 125 -3.37 3.58 -12.76
C GLN A 125 -2.91 2.94 -14.07
N ILE A 126 -2.20 1.81 -14.02
CA ILE A 126 -1.71 1.10 -15.21
C ILE A 126 -2.83 0.29 -15.89
N PHE A 127 -3.84 -0.19 -15.15
CA PHE A 127 -4.90 -1.02 -15.75
C PHE A 127 -5.68 -0.35 -16.89
N PRO A 128 -6.13 0.93 -16.79
CA PRO A 128 -6.77 1.61 -17.91
C PRO A 128 -5.82 1.78 -19.11
N LEU A 129 -4.53 2.04 -18.84
CA LEU A 129 -3.50 2.18 -19.87
C LEU A 129 -3.27 0.86 -20.61
N LEU A 130 -3.26 -0.28 -19.91
CA LEU A 130 -3.21 -1.61 -20.51
C LEU A 130 -4.47 -1.91 -21.35
N GLY A 131 -5.64 -1.46 -20.90
CA GLY A 131 -6.88 -1.58 -21.67
C GLY A 131 -6.81 -0.84 -23.01
N ILE A 132 -6.38 0.43 -22.98
CA ILE A 132 -6.15 1.26 -24.17
C ILE A 132 -5.07 0.64 -25.06
N LEU A 133 -3.98 0.14 -24.48
CA LEU A 133 -2.92 -0.54 -25.21
C LEU A 133 -3.48 -1.76 -25.96
N GLY A 134 -4.30 -2.58 -25.31
CA GLY A 134 -4.97 -3.73 -25.94
C GLY A 134 -5.83 -3.34 -27.13
N THR A 135 -6.59 -2.24 -27.01
CA THR A 135 -7.39 -1.70 -28.12
C THR A 135 -6.51 -1.29 -29.29
N ILE A 136 -5.42 -0.58 -29.04
CA ILE A 136 -4.48 -0.14 -30.08
C ILE A 136 -3.84 -1.35 -30.77
N LEU A 137 -3.39 -2.35 -30.00
CA LEU A 137 -2.76 -3.57 -30.53
C LEU A 137 -3.73 -4.38 -31.41
N ALA A 138 -4.95 -4.61 -30.94
CA ALA A 138 -5.97 -5.35 -31.68
C ALA A 138 -6.30 -4.68 -33.02
N ILE A 139 -6.51 -3.36 -33.04
CA ILE A 139 -6.78 -2.62 -34.28
C ILE A 139 -5.56 -2.62 -35.19
N ALA A 140 -4.36 -2.33 -34.65
CA ALA A 140 -3.13 -2.29 -35.42
C ALA A 140 -2.83 -3.65 -36.09
N GLN A 141 -3.14 -4.77 -35.43
CA GLN A 141 -2.95 -6.10 -35.97
C GLN A 141 -3.72 -6.30 -37.29
N THR A 142 -4.93 -5.74 -37.42
CA THR A 142 -5.70 -5.81 -38.67
C THR A 142 -5.04 -5.06 -39.82
N ALA A 143 -4.38 -3.93 -39.53
CA ALA A 143 -3.66 -3.15 -40.53
C ALA A 143 -2.39 -3.87 -41.03
N PHE A 144 -1.72 -4.65 -40.17
CA PHE A 144 -0.48 -5.35 -40.53
C PHE A 144 -0.69 -6.70 -41.23
N GLN A 145 -1.81 -7.39 -40.98
CA GLN A 145 -2.07 -8.72 -41.55
C GLN A 145 -2.66 -8.68 -42.98
N GLY A 146 -3.31 -7.58 -43.37
CA GLY A 146 -4.16 -7.57 -44.56
C GLY A 146 -3.48 -7.39 -45.92
N GLY A 147 -2.20 -7.01 -46.00
CA GLY A 147 -1.54 -6.76 -47.31
C GLY A 147 -2.31 -5.80 -48.25
N GLY A 148 -3.26 -5.01 -47.72
CA GLY A 148 -4.17 -4.14 -48.49
C GLY A 148 -5.63 -4.62 -48.64
N GLN A 149 -5.96 -5.89 -48.36
CA GLN A 149 -7.35 -6.37 -48.30
C GLN A 149 -7.79 -6.55 -46.84
N ILE A 150 -8.68 -5.65 -46.39
CA ILE A 150 -9.30 -5.73 -45.06
C ILE A 150 -10.58 -6.56 -45.18
N ASP A 151 -10.57 -7.76 -44.61
CA ASP A 151 -11.79 -8.54 -44.39
C ASP A 151 -12.61 -7.89 -43.26
N VAL A 152 -13.87 -7.58 -43.55
CA VAL A 152 -14.83 -7.00 -42.59
C VAL A 152 -15.00 -7.91 -41.37
N SER A 153 -14.91 -9.23 -41.55
CA SER A 153 -15.03 -10.19 -40.45
C SER A 153 -13.87 -10.08 -39.45
N SER A 154 -12.64 -10.02 -39.96
CA SER A 154 -11.42 -9.82 -39.17
C SER A 154 -11.40 -8.48 -38.45
N LEU A 155 -11.86 -7.41 -39.13
CA LEU A 155 -11.98 -6.10 -38.53
C LEU A 155 -13.00 -6.09 -37.38
N SER A 156 -14.17 -6.71 -37.57
CA SER A 156 -15.19 -6.82 -36.53
C SER A 156 -14.68 -7.56 -35.29
N ASN A 157 -13.95 -8.67 -35.48
CA ASN A 157 -13.37 -9.42 -34.36
C ASN A 157 -12.33 -8.60 -33.58
N ALA A 158 -11.49 -7.83 -34.28
CA ALA A 158 -10.53 -6.95 -33.64
C ALA A 158 -11.20 -5.84 -32.82
N PHE A 159 -12.33 -5.30 -33.28
CA PHE A 159 -13.11 -4.33 -32.51
C PHE A 159 -13.69 -4.94 -31.23
N VAL A 160 -14.23 -6.16 -31.29
CA VAL A 160 -14.72 -6.86 -30.09
C VAL A 160 -13.57 -7.09 -29.10
N LEU A 161 -12.43 -7.60 -29.58
CA LEU A 161 -11.24 -7.81 -28.75
C LEU A 161 -10.78 -6.50 -28.08
N ALA A 162 -10.74 -5.42 -28.86
CA ALA A 162 -10.37 -4.10 -28.37
C ALA A 162 -11.33 -3.55 -27.31
N MET A 163 -12.62 -3.82 -27.43
CA MET A 163 -13.62 -3.45 -26.42
C MET A 163 -13.44 -4.25 -25.15
N ASP A 164 -13.24 -5.57 -25.26
CA ASP A 164 -13.06 -6.47 -24.12
C ASP A 164 -11.83 -6.08 -23.29
N THR A 165 -10.70 -5.72 -23.93
CA THR A 165 -9.51 -5.26 -23.20
C THR A 165 -9.75 -3.96 -22.44
N THR A 166 -10.51 -3.03 -23.03
CA THR A 166 -10.86 -1.76 -22.37
C THR A 166 -11.80 -1.98 -21.19
N ILE A 167 -12.85 -2.79 -21.38
CA ILE A 167 -13.80 -3.12 -20.31
C ILE A 167 -13.06 -3.78 -19.15
N LEU A 168 -12.15 -4.71 -19.43
CA LEU A 168 -11.36 -5.38 -18.40
C LEU A 168 -10.41 -4.40 -17.68
N GLY A 169 -9.66 -3.58 -18.42
CA GLY A 169 -8.71 -2.62 -17.84
C GLY A 169 -9.40 -1.58 -16.96
N ILE A 170 -10.50 -0.99 -17.42
CA ILE A 170 -11.28 -0.03 -16.63
C ILE A 170 -11.95 -0.72 -15.45
N GLY A 171 -12.57 -1.89 -15.67
CA GLY A 171 -13.26 -2.64 -14.62
C GLY A 171 -12.34 -2.98 -13.44
N LEU A 172 -11.14 -3.49 -13.72
CA LEU A 172 -10.14 -3.78 -12.69
C LEU A 172 -9.65 -2.51 -12.00
N SER A 173 -9.39 -1.43 -12.75
CA SER A 173 -8.97 -0.15 -12.17
C SER A 173 -9.98 0.39 -11.18
N VAL A 174 -11.27 0.41 -11.55
CA VAL A 174 -12.35 0.89 -10.65
C VAL A 174 -12.40 0.05 -9.37
N ILE A 175 -12.33 -1.27 -9.48
CA ILE A 175 -12.35 -2.17 -8.32
C ILE A 175 -11.16 -1.87 -7.39
N PHE A 176 -9.95 -1.79 -7.95
CA PHE A 176 -8.76 -1.55 -7.13
C PHE A 176 -8.68 -0.13 -6.57
N MET A 177 -9.16 0.89 -7.30
CA MET A 177 -9.29 2.26 -6.78
C MET A 177 -10.19 2.33 -5.53
N LEU A 178 -11.31 1.60 -5.53
CA LEU A 178 -12.21 1.55 -4.37
C LEU A 178 -11.55 0.87 -3.16
N ILE A 179 -10.80 -0.20 -3.41
CA ILE A 179 -10.03 -0.88 -2.36
C ILE A 179 -8.94 0.06 -1.84
N GLU A 180 -8.14 0.67 -2.71
CA GLU A 180 -7.09 1.62 -2.37
C GLU A 180 -7.64 2.78 -1.52
N SER A 181 -8.77 3.36 -1.91
CA SER A 181 -9.41 4.46 -1.17
C SER A 181 -9.73 4.09 0.28
N THR A 182 -10.02 2.81 0.56
CA THR A 182 -10.27 2.32 1.93
C THR A 182 -8.97 2.11 2.73
N PHE A 183 -7.85 1.84 2.04
CA PHE A 183 -6.56 1.53 2.63
C PHE A 183 -5.71 2.80 2.86
N GLN A 184 -5.73 3.75 1.94
CA GLN A 184 -4.91 4.98 2.00
C GLN A 184 -4.99 5.71 3.35
N PRO A 185 -6.19 6.02 3.90
CA PRO A 185 -6.28 6.71 5.19
C PRO A 185 -5.67 5.90 6.35
N LYS A 186 -5.74 4.56 6.28
CA LYS A 186 -5.17 3.68 7.31
C LYS A 186 -3.65 3.65 7.23
N ILE A 187 -3.11 3.62 6.01
CA ILE A 187 -1.67 3.66 5.76
C ILE A 187 -1.08 4.97 6.27
N GLU A 188 -1.66 6.11 5.88
CA GLU A 188 -1.21 7.44 6.33
C GLU A 188 -1.24 7.56 7.84
N ARG A 189 -2.33 7.08 8.48
CA ARG A 189 -2.45 7.06 9.93
C ARG A 189 -1.32 6.28 10.60
N VAL A 190 -1.05 5.06 10.15
CA VAL A 190 0.01 4.20 10.70
C VAL A 190 1.40 4.85 10.54
N ILE A 191 1.65 5.55 9.43
CA ILE A 191 2.90 6.27 9.20
C ILE A 191 3.03 7.44 10.19
N ASN A 192 1.99 8.25 10.36
CA ASN A 192 1.99 9.41 11.24
C ASN A 192 2.17 9.03 12.72
N GLU A 193 1.39 8.07 13.23
CA GLU A 193 1.47 7.59 14.62
C GLU A 193 2.89 7.18 15.02
N SER A 194 3.61 6.59 14.08
CA SER A 194 4.95 6.10 14.34
C SER A 194 6.00 7.20 14.35
N SER A 195 5.77 8.26 13.56
CA SER A 195 6.54 9.48 13.63
C SER A 195 6.34 10.18 14.97
N ASP A 196 5.10 10.26 15.46
CA ASP A 196 4.77 10.87 16.76
C ASP A 196 5.41 10.09 17.91
N TYR A 197 5.33 8.76 17.86
CA TYR A 197 5.98 7.88 18.81
C TYR A 197 7.50 8.10 18.87
N LYS A 198 8.14 8.23 17.69
CA LYS A 198 9.57 8.55 17.59
C LYS A 198 9.88 9.90 18.24
N GLN A 199 9.05 10.91 18.00
CA GLN A 199 9.28 12.24 18.55
C GLN A 199 9.21 12.23 20.08
N ILE A 200 8.26 11.48 20.66
CA ILE A 200 8.08 11.39 22.11
C ILE A 200 9.22 10.60 22.76
N VAL A 201 9.58 9.43 22.22
CA VAL A 201 10.74 8.67 22.72
C VAL A 201 12.03 9.50 22.63
N SER A 202 12.22 10.23 21.53
CA SER A 202 13.36 11.12 21.35
C SER A 202 13.38 12.27 22.37
N LYS A 203 12.24 12.94 22.60
CA LYS A 203 12.10 13.99 23.62
C LYS A 203 12.33 13.47 25.04
N ILE A 204 11.95 12.23 25.32
CA ILE A 204 12.23 11.56 26.60
C ILE A 204 13.74 11.32 26.79
N HIS A 205 14.49 11.04 25.72
CA HIS A 205 15.94 10.80 25.76
C HIS A 205 16.81 12.08 25.68
N LEU A 206 16.31 13.16 25.06
CA LEU A 206 17.11 14.36 24.77
C LEU A 206 17.04 15.46 25.83
N ASN A 207 16.14 15.35 26.81
CA ASN A 207 16.06 16.27 27.96
C ASN A 207 16.40 15.54 29.25
#